data_AF-A0A9P0EBJ6-F1
#
_entry.id   AF-A0A9P0EBJ6-F1
#
_cell.length_a   1.000
_cell.length_b   1.000
_cell.length_c   1.000
_cell.angle_alpha   90.00
_cell.angle_beta   90.00
_cell.angle_gamma   90.00
#
_symmetry.space_group_name_H-M   'P 1'
#
loop_
_entity.id
_entity.type
_entity.pdbx_description
1 polymer ?
#
loop_
_entity_poly.entity_id
_entity_poly.type
_entity_poly.pdbx_seq_one_letter_code
_entity_poly.pdbx_strand_id
1 'polypeptide(L)'
;MLLTASKLYVRHPELAAAKANREYVFKQVCKAVDTISDVAQGKGPSITTNPYTKLEADLDDFDERMVMEPLAYSEVATRPSLEEMLGSIISGAALMADSSCTRDERRVQDLLSEYVANMSIKEQSEGLERAIGHMCRKTRYLRRELRKAVVDHVSDSFVETSVPLLVLIETARAGNEKDIEEYALVFQEHANKLAEVANLACSMSGN
;
A
#
# COMPACT_ATOMS: atom_id res chain seq x y z
N MET A 1 -18.65 -3.10 22.78
CA MET A 1 -17.75 -2.13 23.43
C MET A 1 -18.45 -0.87 23.92
N LEU A 2 -19.35 -0.23 23.16
CA LEU A 2 -20.01 1.02 23.60
C LEU A 2 -20.83 0.86 24.89
N LEU A 3 -21.56 -0.25 25.04
CA LEU A 3 -22.33 -0.56 26.25
C LEU A 3 -21.43 -0.63 27.49
N THR A 4 -20.30 -1.36 27.40
CA THR A 4 -19.38 -1.53 28.52
C THR A 4 -18.64 -0.24 28.87
N ALA A 5 -18.21 0.55 27.87
CA ALA A 5 -17.60 1.87 28.09
C ALA A 5 -18.59 2.85 28.73
N SER A 6 -19.84 2.88 28.27
CA SER A 6 -20.89 3.74 28.86
C SER A 6 -21.21 3.33 30.30
N LYS A 7 -21.28 2.02 30.57
CA LYS A 7 -21.50 1.49 31.93
C LYS A 7 -20.39 1.88 32.89
N LEU A 8 -19.13 1.85 32.45
CA LEU A 8 -17.98 2.28 33.26
C LEU A 8 -18.08 3.77 33.60
N TYR A 9 -18.34 4.61 32.60
CA TYR A 9 -18.47 6.06 32.80
C TYR A 9 -19.62 6.44 33.75
N VAL A 10 -20.78 5.77 33.66
CA VAL A 10 -21.90 6.04 34.57
C VAL A 10 -21.56 5.65 36.02
N ARG A 11 -20.76 4.60 36.22
CA ARG A 11 -20.32 4.16 37.56
C ARG A 11 -19.22 5.04 38.15
N HIS A 12 -18.37 5.59 37.28
CA HIS A 12 -17.20 6.40 37.66
C HIS A 12 -17.14 7.68 36.82
N PRO A 13 -18.07 8.63 37.02
CA PRO A 13 -18.13 9.87 36.25
C PRO A 13 -16.91 10.79 36.46
N GLU A 14 -16.20 10.61 37.58
CA GLU A 14 -14.98 11.32 37.95
C GLU A 14 -13.77 10.94 37.07
N LEU A 15 -13.78 9.76 36.45
CA LEU A 15 -12.66 9.27 35.65
C LEU A 15 -12.71 9.85 34.23
N ALA A 16 -11.86 10.85 33.97
CA ALA A 16 -11.72 11.46 32.65
C ALA A 16 -11.42 10.43 31.53
N ALA A 17 -10.60 9.42 31.83
CA ALA A 17 -10.28 8.33 30.89
C ALA A 17 -11.51 7.49 30.51
N ALA A 18 -12.46 7.26 31.44
CA ALA A 18 -13.69 6.53 31.15
C ALA A 18 -14.60 7.33 30.21
N LYS A 19 -14.67 8.65 30.39
CA LYS A 19 -15.36 9.57 29.47
C LYS A 19 -14.74 9.54 28.07
N ALA A 20 -13.42 9.72 27.99
CA ALA A 20 -12.68 9.75 26.72
C ALA A 20 -12.85 8.43 25.93
N ASN A 21 -12.75 7.28 26.60
CA ASN A 21 -12.94 5.98 25.96
C ASN A 21 -14.37 5.80 25.42
N ARG A 22 -15.39 6.21 26.19
CA ARG A 22 -16.79 6.18 25.73
C ARG A 22 -16.99 7.05 24.48
N GLU A 23 -16.50 8.28 24.52
CA GLU A 23 -16.61 9.23 23.40
C GLU A 23 -15.89 8.73 22.15
N TYR A 24 -14.69 8.15 22.32
CA TYR A 24 -13.95 7.51 21.24
C TYR A 24 -14.76 6.38 20.60
N VAL A 25 -15.24 5.41 21.39
CA VAL A 25 -16.01 4.27 20.88
C VAL A 25 -17.29 4.74 20.19
N PHE A 26 -17.98 5.73 20.75
CA PHE A 26 -19.16 6.32 20.13
C PHE A 26 -18.83 6.94 18.76
N LYS A 27 -17.77 7.74 18.68
CA LYS A 27 -17.31 8.35 17.42
C LYS A 27 -16.95 7.30 16.37
N GLN A 28 -16.32 6.19 16.76
CA GLN A 28 -16.02 5.09 15.83
C GLN A 28 -17.30 4.40 15.33
N VAL A 29 -18.30 4.21 16.18
CA VAL A 29 -19.61 3.66 15.77
C VAL A 29 -20.29 4.60 14.77
N CYS A 30 -20.32 5.91 15.03
CA CYS A 30 -20.89 6.89 14.09
C CYS A 30 -20.17 6.83 12.73
N LYS A 31 -18.84 6.91 12.73
CA LYS A 31 -18.03 6.81 11.51
C LYS A 31 -18.31 5.53 10.72
N ALA A 32 -18.46 4.40 11.40
CA ALA A 32 -18.76 3.13 10.75
C ALA A 32 -20.16 3.15 10.09
N VAL A 33 -21.16 3.72 10.77
CA VAL A 33 -22.52 3.88 10.21
C VAL A 33 -22.51 4.82 9.01
N ASP A 34 -21.81 5.95 9.10
CA ASP A 34 -21.66 6.89 7.99
C ASP A 34 -21.00 6.21 6.79
N THR A 35 -19.92 5.45 7.03
CA THR A 35 -19.22 4.68 5.98
C THR A 35 -20.14 3.63 5.33
N ILE A 36 -20.96 2.91 6.12
CA ILE A 36 -21.93 1.95 5.60
C ILE A 36 -22.98 2.65 4.73
N SER A 37 -23.46 3.82 5.16
CA SER A 37 -24.41 4.63 4.40
C SER A 37 -23.81 5.10 3.08
N ASP A 38 -22.56 5.59 3.10
CA ASP A 38 -21.86 6.05 1.90
C ASP A 38 -21.65 4.90 0.91
N VAL A 39 -21.18 3.74 1.38
CA VAL A 39 -21.01 2.54 0.54
C VAL A 39 -22.35 2.07 -0.03
N ALA A 40 -23.42 2.02 0.77
CA ALA A 40 -24.75 1.62 0.31
C ALA A 40 -25.35 2.57 -0.73
N GLN A 41 -24.94 3.84 -0.72
CA GLN A 41 -25.33 4.86 -1.72
C GLN A 41 -24.38 4.90 -2.93
N GLY A 42 -23.36 4.04 -2.99
CA GLY A 42 -22.34 4.07 -4.04
C GLY A 42 -21.39 5.27 -3.96
N LYS A 43 -21.38 5.99 -2.82
CA LYS A 43 -20.48 7.12 -2.51
C LYS A 43 -19.25 6.67 -1.71
N GLY A 44 -19.10 5.38 -1.48
CA GLY A 44 -17.96 4.83 -0.77
C GLY A 44 -16.64 5.20 -1.47
N PRO A 45 -15.51 5.21 -0.73
CA PRO A 45 -14.21 5.41 -1.34
C PRO A 45 -14.05 4.42 -2.50
N SER A 46 -13.85 4.95 -3.69
CA SER A 46 -13.45 4.11 -4.82
C SER A 46 -12.18 3.38 -4.40
N ILE A 47 -12.13 2.06 -4.59
CA ILE A 47 -10.96 1.20 -4.30
C ILE A 47 -9.67 1.79 -4.88
N THR A 48 -9.79 2.68 -5.88
CA THR A 48 -8.74 3.51 -6.48
C THR A 48 -8.05 4.52 -5.56
N THR A 49 -8.47 4.72 -4.31
CA THR A 49 -7.88 5.78 -3.42
C THR A 49 -6.93 5.28 -2.34
N ASN A 50 -6.71 3.97 -2.21
CA ASN A 50 -5.73 3.46 -1.25
C ASN A 50 -4.38 3.25 -1.98
N PRO A 51 -3.31 4.03 -1.67
CA PRO A 51 -2.03 3.94 -2.36
C PRO A 51 -1.33 2.58 -2.18
N TYR A 52 -1.85 1.74 -1.29
CA TYR A 52 -1.36 0.39 -0.99
C TYR A 52 -2.18 -0.74 -1.64
N THR A 53 -3.11 -0.49 -2.56
CA THR A 53 -4.00 -1.57 -3.04
C THR A 53 -3.87 -1.93 -4.51
N LYS A 54 -2.79 -1.53 -5.19
CA LYS A 54 -2.75 -1.73 -6.63
C LYS A 54 -1.41 -2.04 -7.28
N LEU A 55 -0.32 -2.23 -6.54
CA LEU A 55 0.97 -2.42 -7.19
C LEU A 55 1.04 -3.69 -8.05
N GLU A 56 0.44 -4.80 -7.60
CA GLU A 56 0.34 -6.02 -8.42
C GLU A 56 -0.52 -5.80 -9.68
N ALA A 57 -1.68 -5.16 -9.53
CA ALA A 57 -2.57 -4.88 -10.66
C ALA A 57 -2.00 -3.83 -11.63
N ASP A 58 -1.26 -2.83 -11.12
CA ASP A 58 -0.57 -1.83 -11.95
C ASP A 58 0.57 -2.48 -12.74
N LEU A 59 1.29 -3.45 -12.13
CA LEU A 59 2.29 -4.27 -12.83
C LEU A 59 1.66 -5.14 -13.92
N ASP A 60 0.49 -5.72 -13.66
CA ASP A 60 -0.25 -6.52 -14.65
C ASP A 60 -0.77 -5.64 -15.80
N ASP A 61 -1.41 -4.50 -15.48
CA ASP A 61 -1.87 -3.50 -16.45
C ASP A 61 -0.71 -2.99 -17.32
N PHE A 62 0.49 -2.83 -16.73
CA PHE A 62 1.69 -2.40 -17.45
C PHE A 62 2.23 -3.50 -18.37
N ASP A 63 2.32 -4.74 -17.88
CA ASP A 63 2.75 -5.89 -18.67
C ASP A 63 1.83 -6.09 -19.90
N GLU A 64 0.51 -5.92 -19.74
CA GLU A 64 -0.47 -6.00 -20.83
C GLU A 64 -0.34 -4.84 -21.83
N ARG A 65 -0.28 -3.60 -21.33
CA ARG A 65 -0.22 -2.41 -22.21
C ARG A 65 1.09 -2.26 -22.94
N MET A 66 2.17 -2.87 -22.44
CA MET A 66 3.48 -2.78 -23.06
C MET A 66 3.60 -3.64 -24.32
N VAL A 67 2.80 -4.69 -24.47
CA VAL A 67 2.82 -5.59 -25.62
C VAL A 67 1.71 -5.18 -26.58
N MET A 68 2.07 -4.50 -27.67
CA MET A 68 1.09 -4.07 -28.68
C MET A 68 1.64 -4.23 -30.11
N GLU A 69 0.72 -4.16 -31.08
CA GLU A 69 1.12 -4.05 -32.47
C GLU A 69 1.83 -2.71 -32.71
N PRO A 70 2.95 -2.66 -33.47
CA PRO A 70 3.68 -1.42 -33.69
C PRO A 70 2.82 -0.31 -34.32
N LEU A 71 1.87 -0.69 -35.18
CA LEU A 71 0.93 0.24 -35.82
C LEU A 71 -0.13 0.81 -34.87
N ALA A 72 -0.37 0.14 -33.73
CA ALA A 72 -1.28 0.61 -32.69
C ALA A 72 -0.61 1.62 -31.74
N TYR A 73 0.72 1.74 -31.80
CA TYR A 73 1.46 2.69 -30.97
C TYR A 73 1.16 4.14 -31.39
N SER A 74 0.83 4.97 -30.41
CA SER A 74 0.66 6.41 -30.58
C SER A 74 1.58 7.14 -29.62
N GLU A 75 2.50 7.96 -30.15
CA GLU A 75 3.38 8.77 -29.30
C GLU A 75 2.62 9.79 -28.44
N VAL A 76 1.42 10.22 -28.88
CA VAL A 76 0.62 11.21 -28.15
C VAL A 76 -0.24 10.57 -27.05
N ALA A 77 -0.67 9.32 -27.24
CA ALA A 77 -1.58 8.66 -26.31
C ALA A 77 -0.89 7.55 -25.49
N THR A 78 -0.19 6.63 -26.17
CA THR A 78 0.40 5.44 -25.55
C THR A 78 1.61 5.79 -24.70
N ARG A 79 2.49 6.67 -25.19
CA ARG A 79 3.73 7.02 -24.48
C ARG A 79 3.47 7.70 -23.13
N PRO A 80 2.65 8.77 -23.03
CA PRO A 80 2.33 9.36 -21.72
C PRO A 80 1.67 8.35 -20.77
N SER A 81 0.80 7.47 -21.28
CA SER A 81 0.14 6.46 -20.45
C SER A 81 1.12 5.43 -19.87
N LEU A 82 2.10 4.98 -20.65
CA LEU A 82 3.12 4.04 -20.16
C LEU A 82 4.10 4.70 -19.19
N GLU A 83 4.48 5.95 -19.44
CA GLU A 83 5.35 6.72 -18.54
C GLU A 83 4.65 7.01 -17.19
N GLU A 84 3.37 7.39 -17.21
CA GLU A 84 2.56 7.61 -16.00
C GLU A 84 2.41 6.33 -15.17
N MET A 85 2.08 5.21 -15.83
CA MET A 85 1.92 3.91 -15.16
C MET A 85 3.23 3.43 -14.55
N LEU A 86 4.34 3.57 -15.26
CA LEU A 86 5.67 3.28 -14.71
C LEU A 86 5.99 4.18 -13.51
N GLY A 87 5.71 5.48 -13.60
CA GLY A 87 5.92 6.42 -12.50
C GLY A 87 5.12 6.04 -11.24
N SER A 88 3.90 5.56 -11.42
CA SER A 88 3.07 5.02 -10.34
C SER A 88 3.68 3.75 -9.73
N ILE A 89 4.12 2.79 -10.56
CA ILE A 89 4.79 1.56 -10.11
C ILE A 89 6.07 1.86 -9.34
N ILE A 90 6.90 2.79 -9.83
CA ILE A 90 8.13 3.19 -9.15
C ILE A 90 7.82 3.85 -7.80
N SER A 91 6.81 4.72 -7.75
CA SER A 91 6.39 5.37 -6.51
C SER A 91 5.87 4.35 -5.49
N GLY A 92 5.08 3.38 -5.93
CA GLY A 92 4.61 2.27 -5.09
C GLY A 92 5.76 1.39 -4.60
N ALA A 93 6.70 1.03 -5.49
CA ALA A 93 7.86 0.21 -5.15
C ALA A 93 8.83 0.90 -4.17
N ALA A 94 9.00 2.22 -4.27
CA ALA A 94 9.85 3.01 -3.37
C ALA A 94 9.36 3.01 -1.92
N LEU A 95 8.05 2.80 -1.69
CA LEU A 95 7.50 2.63 -0.35
C LEU A 95 7.82 1.26 0.26
N MET A 96 8.10 0.25 -0.57
CA MET A 96 8.34 -1.14 -0.12
C MET A 96 9.82 -1.51 -0.06
N ALA A 97 10.68 -0.73 -0.70
CA ALA A 97 12.11 -1.00 -0.79
C ALA A 97 12.90 0.30 -0.80
N ASP A 98 14.01 0.34 -0.06
CA ASP A 98 15.09 1.34 -0.19
C ASP A 98 15.87 1.14 -1.51
N SER A 99 15.17 0.87 -2.62
CA SER A 99 15.76 0.50 -3.91
C SER A 99 15.92 1.73 -4.81
N SER A 100 17.08 1.84 -5.44
CA SER A 100 17.43 2.91 -6.38
C SER A 100 16.80 2.69 -7.76
N CYS A 101 15.50 2.92 -7.86
CA CYS A 101 14.73 2.80 -9.12
C CYS A 101 15.10 3.83 -10.20
N THR A 102 15.87 4.88 -9.86
CA THR A 102 16.29 5.96 -10.78
C THR A 102 17.16 5.51 -11.95
N ARG A 103 17.73 4.29 -11.92
CA ARG A 103 18.49 3.72 -13.05
C ARG A 103 17.63 3.11 -14.16
N ASP A 104 16.35 2.79 -13.89
CA ASP A 104 15.50 2.06 -14.85
C ASP A 104 14.63 2.97 -15.75
N GLU A 105 14.49 4.28 -15.45
CA GLU A 105 13.82 5.25 -16.34
C GLU A 105 14.44 5.29 -17.74
N ARG A 106 15.78 5.20 -17.84
CA ARG A 106 16.50 5.19 -19.12
C ARG A 106 16.15 3.99 -19.99
N ARG A 107 15.76 2.86 -19.38
CA ARG A 107 15.51 1.60 -20.11
C ARG A 107 14.10 1.54 -20.68
N VAL A 108 13.16 2.27 -20.08
CA VAL A 108 11.84 2.48 -20.67
C VAL A 108 11.93 3.42 -21.86
N GLN A 109 12.83 4.40 -21.83
CA GLN A 109 13.12 5.23 -22.99
C GLN A 109 13.64 4.41 -24.18
N ASP A 110 14.44 3.36 -23.94
CA ASP A 110 14.89 2.46 -25.02
C ASP A 110 13.71 1.73 -25.68
N LEU A 111 12.76 1.20 -24.89
CA LEU A 111 11.55 0.55 -25.40
C LEU A 111 10.69 1.53 -26.23
N LEU A 112 10.46 2.73 -25.71
CA LEU A 112 9.66 3.75 -26.40
C LEU A 112 10.34 4.21 -27.70
N SER A 113 11.67 4.27 -27.72
CA SER A 113 12.44 4.61 -28.92
C SER A 113 12.33 3.53 -30.00
N GLU A 114 12.33 2.25 -29.61
CA GLU A 114 12.08 1.14 -30.53
C GLU A 114 10.65 1.18 -31.10
N TYR A 115 9.63 1.50 -30.28
CA TYR A 115 8.27 1.68 -30.79
C TYR A 115 8.16 2.82 -31.81
N VAL A 116 8.83 3.95 -31.54
CA VAL A 116 8.91 5.09 -32.48
C VAL A 116 9.57 4.67 -33.80
N ALA A 117 10.63 3.87 -33.75
CA ALA A 117 11.32 3.36 -34.94
C ALA A 117 10.48 2.36 -35.77
N ASN A 118 9.47 1.72 -35.16
CA ASN A 118 8.65 0.68 -35.78
C ASN A 118 7.23 1.16 -36.16
N MET A 119 6.88 2.45 -36.02
CA MET A 119 5.53 2.99 -36.28
C MET A 119 4.99 2.77 -37.70
N SER A 120 5.85 2.52 -38.68
CA SER A 120 5.48 2.29 -40.09
C SER A 120 5.62 0.83 -40.53
N ILE A 121 6.04 -0.06 -39.62
CA ILE A 121 6.33 -1.46 -39.90
C ILE A 121 5.19 -2.30 -39.32
N LYS A 122 4.62 -3.18 -40.15
CA LYS A 122 3.49 -4.04 -39.75
C LYS A 122 3.93 -5.19 -38.85
N GLU A 123 5.15 -5.67 -39.03
CA GLU A 123 5.76 -6.73 -38.23
C GLU A 123 6.67 -6.15 -37.14
N GLN A 124 6.70 -6.79 -35.98
CA GLN A 124 7.64 -6.41 -34.92
C GLN A 124 9.07 -6.72 -35.39
N SER A 125 9.95 -5.71 -35.38
CA SER A 125 11.37 -5.96 -35.62
C SER A 125 12.00 -6.77 -34.48
N GLU A 126 13.10 -7.47 -34.78
CA GLU A 126 13.89 -8.18 -33.76
C GLU A 126 14.39 -7.24 -32.64
N GLY A 127 14.56 -5.95 -32.95
CA GLY A 127 14.92 -4.91 -31.97
C GLY A 127 13.79 -4.64 -30.98
N LEU A 128 12.58 -4.43 -31.50
CA LEU A 128 11.38 -4.22 -30.70
C LEU A 128 11.03 -5.46 -29.87
N GLU A 129 11.08 -6.66 -30.45
CA GLU A 129 10.84 -7.92 -29.73
C GLU A 129 11.83 -8.10 -28.57
N ARG A 130 13.11 -7.76 -28.79
CA ARG A 130 14.15 -7.80 -27.75
C ARG A 130 13.90 -6.76 -26.65
N ALA A 131 13.45 -5.56 -27.00
CA ALA A 131 13.14 -4.50 -26.03
C ALA A 131 11.92 -4.87 -25.17
N ILE A 132 10.85 -5.39 -25.77
CA ILE A 132 9.67 -5.91 -25.08
C ILE A 132 10.08 -7.05 -24.13
N GLY A 133 10.83 -8.04 -24.64
CA GLY A 133 11.29 -9.17 -23.84
C GLY A 133 12.20 -8.77 -22.68
N HIS A 134 13.05 -7.75 -22.85
CA HIS A 134 13.86 -7.19 -21.78
C HIS A 134 12.98 -6.54 -20.69
N MET A 135 11.98 -5.76 -21.09
CA MET A 135 11.07 -5.10 -20.15
C MET A 135 10.18 -6.10 -19.41
N CYS A 136 9.64 -7.13 -20.06
CA CYS A 136 8.89 -8.20 -19.39
C CYS A 136 9.73 -8.95 -18.34
N ARG A 137 11.03 -9.15 -18.61
CA ARG A 137 11.95 -9.74 -17.61
C ARG A 137 12.17 -8.81 -16.43
N LYS A 138 12.21 -7.50 -16.68
CA LYS A 138 12.40 -6.47 -15.65
C LYS A 138 11.19 -6.33 -14.75
N THR A 139 9.98 -6.28 -15.29
CA THR A 139 8.73 -6.25 -14.50
C THR A 139 8.58 -7.52 -13.67
N ARG A 140 8.89 -8.69 -14.24
CA ARG A 140 8.92 -9.96 -13.51
C ARG A 140 9.94 -10.00 -12.38
N TYR A 141 11.13 -9.45 -12.62
CA TYR A 141 12.16 -9.33 -11.58
C TYR A 141 11.70 -8.41 -10.45
N LEU A 142 11.18 -7.22 -10.78
CA LEU A 142 10.65 -6.27 -9.82
C LEU A 142 9.55 -6.90 -8.95
N ARG A 143 8.57 -7.55 -9.59
CA ARG A 143 7.49 -8.29 -8.90
C ARG A 143 8.05 -9.29 -7.88
N ARG A 144 9.10 -10.04 -8.25
CA ARG A 144 9.75 -11.01 -7.35
C ARG A 144 10.43 -10.32 -6.16
N GLU A 145 11.19 -9.25 -6.40
CA GLU A 145 11.90 -8.54 -5.34
C GLU A 145 10.92 -7.85 -4.37
N LEU A 146 9.83 -7.26 -4.88
CA LEU A 146 8.78 -6.67 -4.05
C LEU A 146 8.09 -7.72 -3.16
N ARG A 147 7.73 -8.88 -3.71
CA ARG A 147 7.16 -9.98 -2.91
C ARG A 147 8.14 -10.47 -1.84
N LYS A 148 9.43 -10.52 -2.15
CA LYS A 148 10.46 -10.88 -1.17
C LYS A 148 10.55 -9.85 -0.04
N ALA A 149 10.60 -8.55 -0.38
CA ALA A 149 10.64 -7.46 0.60
C ALA A 149 9.42 -7.48 1.53
N VAL A 150 8.22 -7.73 0.99
CA VAL A 150 7.00 -7.92 1.79
C VAL A 150 7.14 -9.09 2.77
N VAL A 151 7.65 -10.24 2.31
CA VAL A 151 7.86 -11.42 3.18
C VAL A 151 8.89 -11.13 4.27
N ASP A 152 9.97 -10.41 3.95
CA ASP A 152 10.98 -10.01 4.94
C ASP A 152 10.35 -9.08 5.99
N HIS A 153 9.55 -8.08 5.57
CA HIS A 153 8.82 -7.20 6.50
C HIS A 153 7.81 -7.92 7.40
N VAL A 154 7.06 -8.89 6.86
CA VAL A 154 6.15 -9.73 7.64
C VAL A 154 6.94 -10.56 8.66
N SER A 155 8.04 -11.18 8.21
CA SER A 155 8.88 -12.02 9.06
C SER A 155 9.48 -11.23 10.22
N ASP A 156 9.93 -10.00 9.98
CA ASP A 156 10.52 -9.13 11.01
C ASP A 156 9.46 -8.56 11.97
N SER A 157 8.30 -8.16 11.44
CA SER A 157 7.31 -7.39 12.22
C SER A 157 6.38 -8.27 13.06
N PHE A 158 6.18 -9.55 12.70
CA PHE A 158 5.17 -10.42 13.32
C PHE A 158 5.73 -11.42 14.35
N VAL A 159 7.01 -11.31 14.76
CA VAL A 159 7.63 -12.23 15.73
C VAL A 159 7.09 -12.04 17.16
N GLU A 160 7.04 -10.80 17.65
CA GLU A 160 6.74 -10.48 19.06
C GLU A 160 5.69 -9.38 19.20
N THR A 161 4.51 -9.60 18.60
CA THR A 161 3.51 -8.54 18.49
C THR A 161 2.86 -8.11 19.82
N SER A 162 2.93 -8.95 20.86
CA SER A 162 2.29 -8.67 22.16
C SER A 162 3.17 -7.90 23.14
N VAL A 163 4.49 -7.82 22.90
CA VAL A 163 5.44 -7.29 23.89
C VAL A 163 5.14 -5.83 24.26
N PRO A 164 4.92 -4.90 23.32
CA PRO A 164 4.62 -3.51 23.67
C PRO A 164 3.33 -3.36 24.50
N LEU A 165 2.32 -4.19 24.23
CA LEU A 165 1.07 -4.19 25.00
C LEU A 165 1.28 -4.73 26.42
N LEU A 166 2.06 -5.80 26.58
CA LEU A 166 2.34 -6.38 27.90
C LEU A 166 3.11 -5.40 28.79
N VAL A 167 4.11 -4.70 28.24
CA VAL A 167 4.84 -3.65 28.95
C VAL A 167 3.88 -2.54 29.38
N LEU A 168 3.03 -2.04 28.47
CA LEU A 168 2.06 -1.00 28.77
C LEU A 168 1.07 -1.42 29.89
N ILE A 169 0.59 -2.65 29.87
CA ILE A 169 -0.30 -3.19 30.92
C ILE A 169 0.41 -3.26 32.26
N GLU A 170 1.66 -3.72 32.30
CA GLU A 170 2.41 -3.85 33.55
C GLU A 170 2.74 -2.47 34.15
N THR A 171 3.13 -1.50 33.31
CA THR A 171 3.33 -0.11 33.73
C THR A 171 2.04 0.50 34.28
N ALA A 172 0.89 0.21 33.66
CA ALA A 172 -0.42 0.64 34.15
C ALA A 172 -0.78 0.00 35.50
N ARG A 173 -0.44 -1.28 35.72
CA ARG A 173 -0.65 -1.96 37.00
C ARG A 173 0.23 -1.39 38.12
N ALA A 174 1.45 -0.97 37.79
CA ALA A 174 2.35 -0.30 38.73
C ALA A 174 1.90 1.13 39.09
N GLY A 175 0.94 1.71 38.34
CA GLY A 175 0.42 3.05 38.58
C GLY A 175 1.38 4.17 38.17
N ASN A 176 2.36 3.88 37.31
CA ASN A 176 3.31 4.90 36.85
C ASN A 176 2.76 5.66 35.64
N GLU A 177 2.01 6.73 35.89
CA GLU A 177 1.32 7.50 34.84
C GLU A 177 2.26 8.09 33.77
N LYS A 178 3.49 8.48 34.14
CA LYS A 178 4.45 9.07 33.19
C LYS A 178 4.91 8.03 32.16
N ASP A 179 5.33 6.86 32.64
CA ASP A 179 5.81 5.79 31.77
C ASP A 179 4.67 5.23 30.90
N ILE A 180 3.41 5.26 31.36
CA ILE A 180 2.25 4.85 30.55
C ILE A 180 2.14 5.69 29.28
N GLU A 181 2.33 7.02 29.36
CA GLU A 181 2.27 7.89 28.19
C GLU A 181 3.36 7.56 27.18
N GLU A 182 4.59 7.30 27.64
CA GLU A 182 5.72 6.92 26.78
C GLU A 182 5.49 5.55 26.13
N TYR A 183 5.11 4.53 26.91
CA TYR A 183 4.86 3.18 26.37
C TYR A 183 3.60 3.12 25.50
N ALA A 184 2.63 4.01 25.70
CA ALA A 184 1.47 4.13 24.81
C ALA A 184 1.88 4.59 23.41
N LEU A 185 2.84 5.51 23.29
CA LEU A 185 3.39 5.91 22.00
C LEU A 185 4.11 4.76 21.31
N VAL A 186 4.94 4.01 22.05
CA VAL A 186 5.64 2.82 21.50
C VAL A 186 4.64 1.78 21.01
N PHE A 187 3.59 1.49 21.79
CA PHE A 187 2.54 0.57 21.38
C PHE A 187 1.80 1.06 20.12
N GLN A 188 1.48 2.36 20.04
CA GLN A 188 0.80 2.95 18.89
C GLN A 188 1.67 2.89 17.63
N GLU A 189 2.96 3.20 17.73
CA GLU A 189 3.91 3.09 16.62
C GLU A 189 4.03 1.65 16.13
N HIS A 190 4.17 0.70 17.05
CA HIS A 190 4.20 -0.73 16.72
C HIS A 190 2.89 -1.20 16.04
N ALA A 191 1.72 -0.78 16.54
CA ALA A 191 0.44 -1.09 15.92
C ALA A 191 0.29 -0.49 14.51
N ASN A 192 0.76 0.75 14.33
CA ASN A 192 0.78 1.39 13.02
C ASN A 192 1.70 0.64 12.04
N LYS A 193 2.89 0.20 12.49
CA LYS A 193 3.82 -0.60 11.69
C LYS A 193 3.21 -1.93 11.26
N LEU A 194 2.50 -2.63 12.14
CA LEU A 194 1.79 -3.86 11.78
C LEU A 194 0.71 -3.61 10.71
N ALA A 195 -0.04 -2.51 10.83
CA ALA A 195 -1.04 -2.14 9.83
C ALA A 195 -0.41 -1.78 8.48
N GLU A 196 0.73 -1.09 8.49
CA GLU A 196 1.50 -0.76 7.30
C GLU A 196 1.99 -2.02 6.58
N VAL A 197 2.64 -2.95 7.29
CA VAL A 197 3.10 -4.23 6.72
C VAL A 197 1.94 -5.05 6.16
N ALA A 198 0.78 -5.04 6.82
CA ALA A 198 -0.42 -5.69 6.30
C ALA A 198 -0.91 -5.03 4.99
N ASN A 199 -0.91 -3.70 4.91
CA ASN A 199 -1.26 -2.98 3.69
C ASN A 199 -0.27 -3.25 2.54
N LEU A 200 1.04 -3.31 2.84
CA LEU A 200 2.08 -3.70 1.87
C LEU A 200 1.84 -5.13 1.35
N ALA A 201 1.48 -6.07 2.22
CA ALA A 201 1.14 -7.42 1.80
C ALA A 201 -0.11 -7.46 0.89
N CYS A 202 -1.12 -6.65 1.20
CA CYS A 202 -2.30 -6.49 0.34
C CYS A 202 -1.94 -5.91 -1.03
N SER A 203 -0.99 -4.97 -1.11
CA SER A 203 -0.63 -4.31 -2.38
C SER A 203 -0.01 -5.24 -3.42
N MET A 204 0.65 -6.31 -2.95
CA MET A 204 1.33 -7.33 -3.75
C MET A 204 0.55 -8.65 -3.83
N SER A 205 -0.68 -8.67 -3.33
CA SER A 205 -1.57 -9.83 -3.39
C SER A 205 -2.28 -9.88 -4.74
N GLY A 206 -2.31 -11.07 -5.35
CA GLY A 206 -3.16 -11.36 -6.53
C GLY A 206 -4.52 -11.97 -6.17
N ASN A 207 -4.86 -12.04 -4.88
CA ASN A 207 -6.15 -12.51 -4.37
C ASN A 207 -7.17 -11.38 -4.22
#